data_AF-A0A1Q7FZM9-F1
#
_entry.id   AF-A0A1Q7FZM9-F1
#
_cell.length_a   1.000
_cell.length_b   1.000
_cell.length_c   1.000
_cell.angle_alpha   90.00
_cell.angle_beta   90.00
_cell.angle_gamma   90.00
#
_symmetry.space_group_name_H-M   'P 1'
#
loop_
_entity.id
_entity.type
_entity.pdbx_description
1 polymer ?
#
loop_
_entity_poly.entity_id
_entity_poly.type
_entity_poly.pdbx_seq_one_letter_code
_entity_poly.pdbx_strand_id
1 'polypeptide(L)'
;MSAIRRAGFITAAVGLLFLVGCARSPAPEDVAVEYGRAIYRYDAAAIYRLASAADRSAKDEETVRAQVGAPTGFALDIIRHLALFIEAKPVHTRLSGNRATVSLTLTLPDANAPDIRTLAHDWDEPALDALADSERAKVLRTLDELHERRTLPVVEGQETFELVKENGGWRLVLDWGGAIPVQFSASTAKTPVLDVTATPAEIRAKPGESFRVTLRAKNVSGQEITTRVGHRIAPDADANFLALLQCPLFLPATFKPGETKEFVSEYLLLKDTPDRVKAFRVTYEFANDRR
;
A
#
# COMPACT_ATOMS: atom_id res chain seq x y z
N MET A 1 83.55 -8.43 34.14
CA MET A 1 82.29 -8.12 34.86
C MET A 1 81.33 -7.48 33.86
N SER A 2 80.07 -7.93 33.84
CA SER A 2 78.95 -7.46 33.01
C SER A 2 79.08 -7.64 31.49
N ALA A 3 78.05 -8.03 30.74
CA ALA A 3 76.71 -8.49 31.04
C ALA A 3 76.17 -9.20 29.78
N ILE A 4 75.52 -10.34 29.96
CA ILE A 4 74.73 -11.03 28.94
C ILE A 4 73.51 -10.15 28.63
N ARG A 5 73.38 -9.67 27.39
CA ARG A 5 72.13 -9.06 26.90
C ARG A 5 71.54 -9.94 25.81
N ARG A 6 70.40 -10.55 26.17
CA ARG A 6 69.48 -11.29 25.31
C ARG A 6 68.89 -10.33 24.27
N ALA A 7 69.06 -10.64 22.98
CA ALA A 7 68.27 -10.04 21.91
C ALA A 7 66.96 -10.85 21.78
N GLY A 8 65.87 -10.30 22.30
CA GLY A 8 64.53 -10.82 22.10
C GLY A 8 63.94 -10.30 20.80
N PHE A 9 63.45 -11.23 19.97
CA PHE A 9 62.67 -10.95 18.77
C PHE A 9 61.41 -10.15 19.13
N ILE A 10 61.26 -8.95 18.56
CA ILE A 10 59.99 -8.23 18.56
C ILE A 10 59.28 -8.61 17.26
N THR A 11 58.37 -9.57 17.36
CA THR A 11 57.34 -9.82 16.34
C THR A 11 56.39 -8.62 16.30
N ALA A 12 56.40 -7.91 15.17
CA ALA A 12 55.41 -6.88 14.86
C ALA A 12 54.06 -7.56 14.57
N ALA A 13 53.14 -7.48 15.54
CA ALA A 13 51.74 -7.78 15.29
C ALA A 13 51.11 -6.58 14.58
N VAL A 14 50.94 -6.68 13.26
CA VAL A 14 50.13 -5.75 12.47
C VAL A 14 48.68 -5.96 12.88
N GLY A 15 48.18 -5.08 13.73
CA GLY A 15 46.76 -5.00 14.08
C GLY A 15 45.96 -4.56 12.85
N LEU A 16 45.24 -5.51 12.25
CA LEU A 16 44.21 -5.24 11.26
C LEU A 16 43.05 -4.52 11.98
N LEU A 17 43.03 -3.19 11.91
CA LEU A 17 41.88 -2.38 12.31
C LEU A 17 40.75 -2.65 11.31
N PHE A 18 39.79 -3.49 11.72
CA PHE A 18 38.50 -3.61 11.07
C PHE A 18 37.77 -2.26 11.15
N LEU A 19 37.86 -1.47 10.08
CA LEU A 19 36.91 -0.40 9.78
C LEU A 19 35.59 -1.06 9.35
N VAL A 20 34.87 -1.67 10.30
CA VAL A 20 33.43 -1.85 10.13
C VAL A 20 32.86 -0.45 10.26
N GLY A 21 32.58 0.18 9.13
CA GLY A 21 31.77 1.38 9.10
C GLY A 21 30.46 1.06 9.81
N CYS A 22 30.29 1.57 11.03
CA CYS A 22 29.00 1.61 11.69
C CYS A 22 28.09 2.48 10.82
N ALA A 23 27.39 1.88 9.86
CA ALA A 23 26.29 2.53 9.18
C ALA A 23 25.30 2.95 10.28
N ARG A 24 25.29 4.25 10.58
CA ARG A 24 24.43 4.82 11.61
C ARG A 24 23.00 4.54 11.17
N SER A 25 22.25 3.78 11.96
CA SER A 25 20.84 3.53 11.65
C SER A 25 20.13 4.87 11.42
N PRO A 26 19.24 4.98 10.41
CA PRO A 26 18.52 6.22 10.13
C PRO A 26 17.81 6.76 11.36
N ALA A 27 17.64 8.08 11.46
CA ALA A 27 16.84 8.68 12.52
C ALA A 27 15.35 8.23 12.38
N PRO A 28 14.57 8.20 13.47
CA PRO A 28 13.16 7.81 13.37
C PRO A 28 12.36 8.75 12.46
N GLU A 29 12.74 10.02 12.37
CA GLU A 29 12.19 10.98 11.42
C GLU A 29 12.46 10.55 9.98
N ASP A 30 13.68 10.16 9.64
CA ASP A 30 14.03 9.69 8.29
C ASP A 30 13.21 8.46 7.89
N VAL A 31 12.97 7.54 8.84
CA VAL A 31 12.14 6.35 8.63
C VAL A 31 10.67 6.74 8.38
N ALA A 32 10.13 7.70 9.13
CA ALA A 32 8.77 8.20 8.94
C ALA A 32 8.59 8.92 7.60
N VAL A 33 9.56 9.75 7.19
CA VAL A 33 9.55 10.42 5.88
C VAL A 33 9.58 9.41 4.74
N GLU A 34 10.49 8.42 4.81
CA GLU A 34 10.59 7.40 3.77
C GLU A 34 9.32 6.56 3.67
N TYR A 35 8.63 6.32 4.79
CA TYR A 35 7.33 5.64 4.77
C TYR A 35 6.24 6.47 4.07
N GLY A 36 6.15 7.77 4.36
CA GLY A 36 5.22 8.65 3.65
C GLY A 36 5.48 8.65 2.13
N ARG A 37 6.75 8.70 1.72
CA ARG A 37 7.14 8.56 0.30
C ARG A 37 6.80 7.20 -0.29
N ALA A 38 7.01 6.13 0.48
CA ALA A 38 6.70 4.77 0.05
C ALA A 38 5.19 4.57 -0.17
N ILE A 39 4.34 5.12 0.71
CA ILE A 39 2.88 5.15 0.50
C ILE A 39 2.55 5.91 -0.78
N TYR A 40 3.03 7.15 -0.91
CA TYR A 40 2.69 8.00 -2.04
C TYR A 40 3.07 7.37 -3.38
N ARG A 41 4.21 6.66 -3.44
CA ARG A 41 4.71 6.01 -4.67
C ARG A 41 4.27 4.55 -4.85
N TYR A 42 3.31 4.08 -4.04
CA TYR A 42 2.80 2.71 -4.05
C TYR A 42 3.88 1.63 -3.93
N ASP A 43 4.95 1.90 -3.16
CA ASP A 43 6.08 0.99 -2.96
C ASP A 43 5.82 0.03 -1.81
N ALA A 44 5.05 -1.02 -2.11
CA ALA A 44 4.69 -2.08 -1.16
C ALA A 44 5.91 -2.75 -0.51
N ALA A 45 7.02 -2.90 -1.25
CA ALA A 45 8.22 -3.53 -0.72
C ALA A 45 8.91 -2.63 0.32
N ALA A 46 9.00 -1.32 0.06
CA ALA A 46 9.50 -0.36 1.05
C ALA A 46 8.57 -0.26 2.26
N ILE A 47 7.25 -0.18 2.07
CA ILE A 47 6.25 -0.21 3.15
C ILE A 47 6.47 -1.44 4.05
N TYR A 48 6.56 -2.63 3.45
CA TYR A 48 6.80 -3.87 4.19
C TYR A 48 8.13 -3.86 4.94
N ARG A 49 9.21 -3.42 4.29
CA ARG A 49 10.56 -3.35 4.91
C ARG A 49 10.63 -2.39 6.10
N LEU A 50 9.87 -1.30 6.08
CA LEU A 50 9.86 -0.28 7.13
C LEU A 50 8.99 -0.69 8.33
N ALA A 51 8.06 -1.62 8.14
CA ALA A 51 7.19 -2.13 9.19
C ALA A 51 7.95 -2.95 10.26
N SER A 52 7.44 -2.90 11.49
CA SER A 52 8.01 -3.67 12.62
C SER A 52 7.97 -5.18 12.38
N ALA A 53 8.78 -5.93 13.11
CA ALA A 53 8.74 -7.39 13.07
C ALA A 53 7.37 -7.93 13.51
N ALA A 54 6.70 -7.27 14.46
CA ALA A 54 5.36 -7.63 14.89
C ALA A 54 4.36 -7.47 13.72
N ASP A 55 4.43 -6.35 13.00
CA ASP A 55 3.59 -6.11 11.83
C ASP A 55 3.85 -7.14 10.73
N ARG A 56 5.11 -7.36 10.37
CA ARG A 56 5.50 -8.34 9.34
C ARG A 56 5.15 -9.79 9.69
N SER A 57 4.95 -10.10 10.98
CA SER A 57 4.44 -11.41 11.42
C SER A 57 2.92 -11.55 11.25
N ALA A 58 2.19 -10.43 11.22
CA ALA A 58 0.73 -10.40 11.11
C ALA A 58 0.24 -10.29 9.65
N LYS A 59 1.06 -9.72 8.76
CA LYS A 59 0.74 -9.51 7.34
C LYS A 59 2.01 -9.67 6.52
N ASP A 60 2.01 -10.59 5.56
CA ASP A 60 3.15 -10.85 4.67
C ASP A 60 3.27 -9.82 3.53
N GLU A 61 4.41 -9.85 2.83
CA GLU A 61 4.71 -8.88 1.77
C GLU A 61 3.76 -9.00 0.57
N GLU A 62 3.34 -10.21 0.23
CA GLU A 62 2.43 -10.46 -0.90
C GLU A 62 1.06 -9.82 -0.63
N THR A 63 0.55 -9.97 0.60
CA THR A 63 -0.68 -9.31 1.05
C THR A 63 -0.55 -7.80 1.01
N VAL A 64 0.56 -7.24 1.48
CA VAL A 64 0.80 -5.78 1.40
C VAL A 64 0.79 -5.32 -0.06
N ARG A 65 1.46 -6.05 -0.96
CA ARG A 65 1.52 -5.72 -2.39
C ARG A 65 0.15 -5.74 -3.05
N ALA A 66 -0.67 -6.75 -2.75
CA ALA A 66 -2.03 -6.83 -3.25
C ALA A 66 -2.92 -5.70 -2.72
N GLN A 67 -2.74 -5.30 -1.44
CA GLN A 67 -3.55 -4.27 -0.80
C GLN A 67 -3.19 -2.85 -1.25
N VAL A 68 -1.90 -2.53 -1.34
CA VAL A 68 -1.44 -1.20 -1.76
C VAL A 68 -2.03 -0.87 -3.12
N GLY A 69 -2.01 -1.85 -4.05
CA GLY A 69 -2.40 -1.61 -5.44
C GLY A 69 -1.50 -0.55 -6.08
N ALA A 70 -1.36 -0.52 -7.39
CA ALA A 70 -0.65 0.59 -8.02
C ALA A 70 -1.21 0.77 -9.42
N PRO A 71 -1.31 2.03 -9.90
CA PRO A 71 -1.32 2.28 -11.33
C PRO A 71 -0.13 1.59 -11.99
N THR A 72 -0.25 1.27 -13.26
CA THR A 72 0.82 0.64 -14.04
C THR A 72 1.39 1.61 -15.08
N GLY A 73 2.44 1.17 -15.78
CA GLY A 73 3.01 1.93 -16.90
C GLY A 73 3.46 3.34 -16.52
N PHE A 74 3.24 4.28 -17.43
CA PHE A 74 3.72 5.66 -17.28
C PHE A 74 2.99 6.43 -16.18
N ALA A 75 1.77 6.04 -15.81
CA ALA A 75 1.07 6.64 -14.67
C ALA A 75 1.85 6.44 -13.36
N LEU A 76 2.42 5.25 -13.15
CA LEU A 76 3.26 4.97 -12.00
C LEU A 76 4.56 5.77 -12.01
N ASP A 77 5.15 5.98 -13.18
CA ASP A 77 6.36 6.78 -13.33
C ASP A 77 6.13 8.24 -12.94
N ILE A 78 4.99 8.83 -13.34
CA ILE A 78 4.57 10.17 -12.92
C ILE A 78 4.44 10.25 -11.40
N ILE A 79 3.75 9.29 -10.77
CA ILE A 79 3.54 9.28 -9.32
C ILE A 79 4.88 9.17 -8.57
N ARG A 80 5.78 8.30 -9.03
CA ARG A 80 7.13 8.16 -8.47
C ARG A 80 7.95 9.43 -8.61
N HIS A 81 7.80 10.14 -9.71
CA HIS A 81 8.46 11.42 -9.93
C HIS A 81 7.94 12.49 -8.97
N LEU A 82 6.61 12.61 -8.82
CA LEU A 82 5.99 13.50 -7.82
C LEU A 82 6.46 13.20 -6.40
N ALA A 83 6.64 11.93 -6.03
CA ALA A 83 7.12 11.56 -4.70
C ALA A 83 8.51 12.14 -4.35
N LEU A 84 9.32 12.52 -5.35
CA LEU A 84 10.61 13.18 -5.14
C LEU A 84 10.46 14.58 -4.54
N PHE A 85 9.32 15.23 -4.77
CA PHE A 85 9.02 16.58 -4.32
C PHE A 85 8.33 16.63 -2.94
N ILE A 86 8.16 15.47 -2.29
CA ILE A 86 7.61 15.42 -0.93
C ILE A 86 8.59 16.03 0.06
N GLU A 87 8.11 17.04 0.75
CA GLU A 87 8.80 17.68 1.87
C GLU A 87 8.18 17.25 3.20
N ALA A 88 9.03 17.18 4.22
CA ALA A 88 8.61 16.86 5.57
C ALA A 88 9.38 17.72 6.58
N LYS A 89 8.67 18.28 7.55
CA LYS A 89 9.24 19.08 8.63
C LYS A 89 8.86 18.45 9.98
N PRO A 90 9.83 18.06 10.82
CA PRO A 90 9.54 17.57 12.16
C PRO A 90 8.84 18.65 12.99
N VAL A 91 7.68 18.30 13.55
CA VAL A 91 6.94 19.12 14.52
C VAL A 91 7.38 18.74 15.93
N HIS A 92 7.43 17.43 16.20
CA HIS A 92 7.80 16.90 17.50
C HIS A 92 8.38 15.50 17.37
N THR A 93 9.44 15.22 18.12
CA THR A 93 9.97 13.87 18.31
C THR A 93 10.09 13.57 19.80
N ARG A 94 9.49 12.47 20.23
CA ARG A 94 9.62 11.96 21.59
C ARG A 94 10.26 10.59 21.58
N LEU A 95 11.39 10.44 22.27
CA LEU A 95 12.05 9.15 22.48
C LEU A 95 11.77 8.62 23.88
N SER A 96 11.40 7.35 23.98
CA SER A 96 11.19 6.65 25.25
C SER A 96 11.75 5.23 25.15
N GLY A 97 12.97 5.03 25.64
CA GLY A 97 13.68 3.76 25.54
C GLY A 97 13.86 3.31 24.09
N ASN A 98 13.20 2.22 23.71
CA ASN A 98 13.20 1.69 22.35
C ASN A 98 11.99 2.14 21.52
N ARG A 99 11.21 3.14 21.97
CA ARG A 99 10.07 3.70 21.24
C ARG A 99 10.32 5.15 20.83
N ALA A 100 9.72 5.54 19.71
CA ALA A 100 9.68 6.93 19.28
C ALA A 100 8.28 7.29 18.78
N THR A 101 7.81 8.48 19.14
CA THR A 101 6.65 9.12 18.52
C THR A 101 7.18 10.31 17.71
N VAL A 102 6.92 10.32 16.41
CA VAL A 102 7.38 11.36 15.49
C VAL A 102 6.16 12.01 14.84
N SER A 103 5.97 13.31 15.04
CA SER A 103 4.98 14.10 14.33
C SER A 103 5.67 14.94 13.25
N LEU A 104 5.19 14.85 12.01
CA LEU A 104 5.71 15.57 10.85
C LEU A 104 4.59 16.42 10.23
N THR A 105 4.92 17.63 9.81
CA THR A 105 4.15 18.32 8.77
C THR A 105 4.67 17.83 7.42
N LEU A 106 3.79 17.24 6.63
CA LEU A 106 4.05 16.77 5.28
C LEU A 106 3.48 17.76 4.28
N THR A 107 4.27 18.10 3.26
CA THR A 107 3.81 18.82 2.07
C THR A 107 3.93 17.86 0.90
N LEU A 108 2.79 17.45 0.36
CA LEU A 108 2.67 16.43 -0.68
C LEU A 108 2.19 17.08 -1.97
N PRO A 109 2.72 16.71 -3.14
CA PRO A 109 2.13 17.15 -4.40
C PRO A 109 0.68 16.67 -4.53
N ASP A 110 -0.21 17.56 -4.94
CA ASP A 110 -1.61 17.25 -5.11
C ASP A 110 -1.86 16.62 -6.48
N ALA A 111 -1.85 15.30 -6.53
CA ALA A 111 -2.15 14.51 -7.73
C ALA A 111 -3.59 14.73 -8.27
N ASN A 112 -4.48 15.30 -7.46
CA ASN A 112 -5.87 15.58 -7.84
C ASN A 112 -6.09 17.02 -8.32
N ALA A 113 -5.07 17.88 -8.23
CA ALA A 113 -5.17 19.25 -8.71
C ALA A 113 -5.44 19.26 -10.23
N PRO A 114 -6.28 20.18 -10.75
CA PRO A 114 -6.68 20.21 -12.16
C PRO A 114 -5.50 20.22 -13.13
N ASP A 115 -4.44 20.95 -12.82
CA ASP A 115 -3.25 21.06 -13.67
C ASP A 115 -2.47 19.73 -13.75
N ILE A 116 -2.40 19.01 -12.63
CA ILE A 116 -1.74 17.70 -12.56
C ILE A 116 -2.59 16.64 -13.26
N ARG A 117 -3.90 16.63 -13.02
CA ARG A 117 -4.84 15.74 -13.72
C ARG A 117 -4.80 15.94 -15.23
N THR A 118 -4.78 17.19 -15.69
CA THR A 118 -4.69 17.50 -17.13
C THR A 118 -3.39 16.97 -17.71
N LEU A 119 -2.26 17.19 -17.02
CA LEU A 119 -0.95 16.70 -17.45
C LEU A 119 -0.89 15.16 -17.47
N ALA A 120 -1.57 14.52 -16.52
CA ALA A 120 -1.66 13.07 -16.38
C ALA A 120 -2.85 12.45 -17.14
N HIS A 121 -3.48 13.14 -18.09
CA HIS A 121 -4.62 12.63 -18.87
C HIS A 121 -5.74 12.04 -18.00
N ASP A 122 -6.08 12.72 -16.90
CA ASP A 122 -7.03 12.27 -15.88
C ASP A 122 -6.73 10.88 -15.30
N TRP A 123 -5.45 10.48 -15.34
CA TRP A 123 -4.96 9.17 -14.92
C TRP A 123 -5.49 7.99 -15.77
N ASP A 124 -5.86 8.25 -17.04
CA ASP A 124 -6.16 7.21 -18.03
C ASP A 124 -4.87 6.47 -18.41
N GLU A 125 -4.63 5.30 -17.77
CA GLU A 125 -3.44 4.48 -17.98
C GLU A 125 -3.21 4.10 -19.46
N PRO A 126 -4.21 3.58 -20.21
CA PRO A 126 -4.06 3.36 -21.66
C PRO A 126 -3.65 4.60 -22.46
N ALA A 127 -4.24 5.76 -22.17
CA ALA A 127 -3.89 7.00 -22.89
C ALA A 127 -2.46 7.45 -22.58
N LEU A 128 -2.05 7.36 -21.31
CA LEU A 128 -0.68 7.66 -20.88
C LEU A 128 0.35 6.71 -21.49
N ASP A 129 0.02 5.42 -21.56
CA ASP A 129 0.91 4.42 -22.13
C ASP A 129 1.02 4.53 -23.67
N ALA A 130 0.04 5.16 -24.33
CA ALA A 130 0.10 5.45 -25.76
C ALA A 130 1.00 6.65 -26.12
N LEU A 131 1.44 7.46 -25.14
CA LEU A 131 2.31 8.61 -25.38
C LEU A 131 3.69 8.20 -25.90
N ALA A 132 4.21 8.97 -26.87
CA ALA A 132 5.57 8.81 -27.35
C ALA A 132 6.60 9.22 -26.28
N ASP A 133 7.82 8.67 -26.34
CA ASP A 133 8.89 8.96 -25.37
C ASP A 133 9.18 10.46 -25.20
N SER A 134 9.09 11.23 -26.30
CA SER A 134 9.27 12.69 -26.26
C SER A 134 8.17 13.40 -25.45
N GLU A 135 6.94 12.87 -25.49
CA GLU A 135 5.80 13.42 -24.75
C GLU A 135 5.89 13.03 -23.28
N ARG A 136 6.24 11.77 -22.99
CA ARG A 136 6.54 11.30 -21.62
C ARG A 136 7.64 12.14 -20.96
N ALA A 137 8.73 12.38 -21.68
CA ALA A 137 9.82 13.23 -21.22
C ALA A 137 9.42 14.71 -21.06
N LYS A 138 8.41 15.18 -21.80
CA LYS A 138 7.86 16.53 -21.63
C LYS A 138 7.03 16.62 -20.35
N VAL A 139 6.19 15.62 -20.08
CA VAL A 139 5.38 15.54 -18.85
C VAL A 139 6.27 15.64 -17.60
N LEU A 140 7.30 14.79 -17.50
CA LEU A 140 8.20 14.81 -16.33
C LEU A 140 8.92 16.15 -16.17
N ARG A 141 9.39 16.75 -17.27
CA ARG A 141 10.03 18.07 -17.25
C ARG A 141 9.09 19.18 -16.78
N THR A 142 7.83 19.12 -17.20
CA THR A 142 6.83 20.10 -16.74
C THR A 142 6.60 19.99 -15.23
N LEU A 143 6.64 18.78 -14.66
CA LEU A 143 6.58 18.60 -13.21
C LEU A 143 7.81 19.18 -12.50
N ASP A 144 9.01 18.96 -13.05
CA ASP A 144 10.24 19.59 -12.55
C ASP A 144 10.14 21.12 -12.57
N GLU A 145 9.72 21.70 -13.68
CA GLU A 145 9.55 23.15 -13.84
C GLU A 145 8.53 23.74 -12.85
N LEU A 146 7.42 23.04 -12.60
CA LEU A 146 6.43 23.44 -11.60
C LEU A 146 7.01 23.40 -10.19
N HIS A 147 7.80 22.38 -9.86
CA HIS A 147 8.46 22.27 -8.57
C HIS A 147 9.52 23.37 -8.39
N GLU A 148 10.41 23.56 -9.36
CA GLU A 148 11.48 24.57 -9.34
C GLU A 148 10.91 25.99 -9.18
N ARG A 149 9.78 26.28 -9.82
CA ARG A 149 9.07 27.57 -9.73
C ARG A 149 8.22 27.70 -8.47
N ARG A 150 8.11 26.65 -7.65
CA ARG A 150 7.23 26.57 -6.46
C ARG A 150 5.76 26.83 -6.78
N THR A 151 5.33 26.42 -7.98
CA THR A 151 3.93 26.50 -8.45
C THR A 151 3.27 25.13 -8.57
N LEU A 152 3.99 24.05 -8.25
CA LEU A 152 3.40 22.71 -8.13
C LEU A 152 2.30 22.74 -7.06
N PRO A 153 1.05 22.36 -7.39
CA PRO A 153 -0.01 22.26 -6.39
C PRO A 153 0.36 21.25 -5.30
N VAL A 154 0.12 21.61 -4.04
CA VAL A 154 0.43 20.77 -2.87
C VAL A 154 -0.73 20.74 -1.89
N VAL A 155 -0.79 19.66 -1.13
CA VAL A 155 -1.59 19.53 0.09
C VAL A 155 -0.67 19.43 1.29
N GLU A 156 -1.05 20.07 2.39
CA GLU A 156 -0.34 19.98 3.66
C GLU A 156 -1.16 19.20 4.68
N GLY A 157 -0.47 18.34 5.44
CA GLY A 157 -1.07 17.55 6.50
C GLY A 157 -0.07 17.32 7.63
N GLN A 158 -0.57 17.10 8.85
CA GLN A 158 0.26 16.67 9.96
C GLN A 158 -0.02 15.21 10.26
N GLU A 159 1.03 14.40 10.26
CA GLU A 159 0.96 12.97 10.56
C GLU A 159 1.81 12.63 11.78
N THR A 160 1.36 11.64 12.55
CA THR A 160 2.11 11.12 13.70
C THR A 160 2.37 9.64 13.53
N PHE A 161 3.64 9.28 13.70
CA PHE A 161 4.17 7.95 13.49
C PHE A 161 4.70 7.40 14.81
N GLU A 162 4.33 6.15 15.09
CA GLU A 162 4.88 5.38 16.20
C GLU A 162 5.96 4.45 15.66
N LEU A 163 7.12 4.43 16.31
CA LEU A 163 8.26 3.60 15.91
C LEU A 163 8.81 2.79 17.08
N VAL A 164 9.40 1.65 16.75
CA VAL A 164 10.14 0.80 17.66
C VAL A 164 11.55 0.57 17.13
N LYS A 165 12.54 0.59 18.01
CA LYS A 165 13.93 0.30 17.70
C LYS A 165 14.16 -1.20 17.79
N GLU A 166 14.49 -1.81 16.66
CA GLU A 166 14.85 -3.22 16.52
C GLU A 166 16.35 -3.36 16.20
N ASN A 167 16.88 -4.59 16.17
CA ASN A 167 18.31 -4.86 15.99
C ASN A 167 18.93 -4.31 14.68
N GLY A 168 18.12 -3.80 13.75
CA GLY A 168 18.55 -3.17 12.49
C GLY A 168 18.21 -1.67 12.36
N GLY A 169 17.68 -1.02 13.39
CA GLY A 169 17.28 0.39 13.37
C GLY A 169 15.80 0.60 13.74
N TRP A 170 15.31 1.81 13.48
CA TRP A 170 13.90 2.14 13.70
C TRP A 170 12.99 1.47 12.67
N ARG A 171 11.83 1.03 13.13
CA ARG A 171 10.74 0.46 12.34
C ARG A 171 9.41 1.05 12.77
N LEU A 172 8.47 1.17 11.84
CA LEU A 172 7.14 1.69 12.13
C LEU A 172 6.28 0.64 12.82
N VAL A 173 5.55 1.08 13.84
CA VAL A 173 4.46 0.33 14.45
C VAL A 173 3.21 0.69 13.64
N LEU A 174 2.92 -0.13 12.65
CA LEU A 174 1.76 0.04 11.78
C LEU A 174 0.53 -0.66 12.32
N ASP A 175 0.67 -1.47 13.38
CA ASP A 175 -0.37 -2.20 14.07
C ASP A 175 -1.27 -3.01 13.11
N TRP A 176 -0.63 -3.72 12.16
CA TRP A 176 -1.29 -4.70 11.30
C TRP A 176 -1.89 -5.86 12.09
N GLY A 177 -1.38 -6.12 13.30
CA GLY A 177 -1.95 -7.10 14.23
C GLY A 177 -3.33 -6.71 14.78
N GLY A 178 -3.61 -5.40 14.94
CA GLY A 178 -4.89 -4.86 15.38
C GLY A 178 -5.90 -4.61 14.26
N ALA A 179 -5.52 -4.82 13.00
CA ALA A 179 -6.41 -4.65 11.86
C ALA A 179 -7.57 -5.67 11.87
N ILE A 180 -8.75 -5.20 11.47
CA ILE A 180 -9.98 -5.98 11.43
C ILE A 180 -9.95 -6.87 10.18
N PRO A 181 -10.03 -8.20 10.30
CA PRO A 181 -10.12 -9.10 9.16
C PRO A 181 -11.47 -8.98 8.45
N VAL A 182 -11.42 -8.94 7.13
CA VAL A 182 -12.55 -8.93 6.20
C VAL A 182 -12.39 -10.12 5.28
N GLN A 183 -13.27 -11.11 5.42
CA GLN A 183 -13.24 -12.33 4.62
C GLN A 183 -14.18 -12.22 3.44
N PHE A 184 -13.72 -12.63 2.25
CA PHE A 184 -14.50 -12.60 1.02
C PHE A 184 -14.81 -14.01 0.54
N SER A 185 -16.06 -14.22 0.17
CA SER A 185 -16.52 -15.44 -0.46
C SER A 185 -17.54 -15.16 -1.54
N ALA A 186 -17.72 -16.11 -2.45
CA ALA A 186 -18.80 -16.09 -3.43
C ALA A 186 -19.75 -17.27 -3.16
N SER A 187 -21.04 -17.02 -3.29
CA SER A 187 -22.09 -18.03 -3.28
C SER A 187 -22.68 -18.12 -4.67
N THR A 188 -22.50 -19.27 -5.31
CA THR A 188 -23.02 -19.58 -6.65
C THR A 188 -24.20 -20.56 -6.58
N ALA A 189 -24.81 -20.74 -5.40
CA ALA A 189 -25.89 -21.70 -5.20
C ALA A 189 -27.10 -21.49 -6.15
N LYS A 190 -27.36 -20.25 -6.56
CA LYS A 190 -28.45 -19.89 -7.50
C LYS A 190 -27.99 -19.82 -8.96
N THR A 191 -26.69 -19.98 -9.21
CA THR A 191 -26.07 -20.01 -10.54
C THR A 191 -24.88 -20.99 -10.53
N PRO A 192 -25.12 -22.31 -10.35
CA PRO A 192 -24.06 -23.30 -10.07
C PRO A 192 -23.10 -23.53 -11.25
N VAL A 193 -23.42 -22.98 -12.42
CA VAL A 193 -22.60 -22.98 -13.63
C VAL A 193 -21.55 -21.87 -13.66
N LEU A 194 -21.50 -21.03 -12.63
CA LEU A 194 -20.41 -20.09 -12.40
C LEU A 194 -19.41 -20.68 -11.42
N ASP A 195 -18.15 -20.72 -11.83
CA ASP A 195 -17.00 -20.90 -10.95
C ASP A 195 -16.48 -19.52 -10.57
N VAL A 196 -16.44 -19.21 -9.27
CA VAL A 196 -16.14 -17.85 -8.78
C VAL A 196 -15.15 -17.89 -7.64
N THR A 197 -14.10 -17.10 -7.75
CA THR A 197 -13.07 -16.92 -6.71
C THR A 197 -12.93 -15.44 -6.35
N ALA A 198 -12.77 -15.14 -5.06
CA ALA A 198 -12.42 -13.82 -4.56
C ALA A 198 -10.93 -13.77 -4.21
N THR A 199 -10.23 -12.74 -4.67
CA THR A 199 -8.80 -12.53 -4.41
C THR A 199 -8.54 -11.10 -3.97
N PRO A 200 -7.89 -10.87 -2.82
CA PRO A 200 -7.54 -11.89 -1.82
C PRO A 200 -8.80 -12.43 -1.10
N ALA A 201 -8.70 -13.63 -0.53
CA ALA A 201 -9.81 -14.24 0.22
C ALA A 201 -10.02 -13.60 1.61
N GLU A 202 -8.98 -12.94 2.14
CA GLU A 202 -9.05 -12.15 3.37
C GLU A 202 -8.20 -10.89 3.22
N ILE A 203 -8.68 -9.79 3.79
CA ILE A 203 -7.96 -8.52 3.92
C ILE A 203 -8.02 -8.12 5.38
N ARG A 204 -6.89 -7.70 5.93
CA ARG A 204 -6.83 -7.03 7.23
C ARG A 204 -6.72 -5.53 7.03
N ALA A 205 -7.75 -4.80 7.46
CA ALA A 205 -7.87 -3.36 7.28
C ALA A 205 -8.11 -2.63 8.61
N LYS A 206 -7.64 -1.39 8.71
CA LYS A 206 -7.90 -0.50 9.83
C LYS A 206 -9.03 0.48 9.55
N PRO A 207 -9.68 1.01 10.60
CA PRO A 207 -10.58 2.15 10.45
C PRO A 207 -9.92 3.29 9.67
N GLY A 208 -10.56 3.71 8.58
CA GLY A 208 -10.07 4.71 7.62
C GLY A 208 -9.36 4.15 6.40
N GLU A 209 -9.01 2.85 6.35
CA GLU A 209 -8.35 2.24 5.19
C GLU A 209 -9.35 1.79 4.13
N SER A 210 -9.07 2.11 2.87
CA SER A 210 -9.71 1.49 1.72
C SER A 210 -8.92 0.27 1.23
N PHE A 211 -9.62 -0.65 0.58
CA PHE A 211 -9.02 -1.87 0.03
C PHE A 211 -9.86 -2.42 -1.11
N ARG A 212 -9.22 -3.23 -1.96
CA ARG A 212 -9.84 -3.83 -3.15
C ARG A 212 -9.87 -5.34 -3.07
N VAL A 213 -10.94 -5.90 -3.63
CA VAL A 213 -11.09 -7.35 -3.85
C VAL A 213 -11.49 -7.59 -5.29
N THR A 214 -10.83 -8.55 -5.93
CA THR A 214 -11.11 -8.98 -7.30
C THR A 214 -11.91 -10.27 -7.30
N LEU A 215 -13.05 -10.26 -7.99
CA LEU A 215 -13.90 -11.41 -8.21
C LEU A 215 -13.64 -11.90 -9.63
N ARG A 216 -13.08 -13.10 -9.75
CA ARG A 216 -12.92 -13.78 -11.03
C ARG A 216 -14.04 -14.80 -11.18
N ALA A 217 -14.89 -14.62 -12.18
CA ALA A 217 -16.03 -15.47 -12.46
C ALA A 217 -15.92 -16.09 -13.85
N LYS A 218 -16.08 -17.41 -13.94
CA LYS A 218 -16.04 -18.17 -15.20
C LYS A 218 -17.35 -18.91 -15.42
N ASN A 219 -17.94 -18.75 -16.60
CA ASN A 219 -19.02 -19.60 -17.05
C ASN A 219 -18.46 -20.95 -17.51
N VAL A 220 -18.71 -22.00 -16.73
CA VAL A 220 -18.25 -23.36 -17.07
C VAL A 220 -19.28 -24.17 -17.86
N SER A 221 -20.41 -23.56 -18.24
CA SER A 221 -21.42 -24.21 -19.07
C SER A 221 -21.20 -23.97 -20.57
N GLY A 222 -21.95 -24.73 -21.38
CA GLY A 222 -22.02 -24.55 -22.83
C GLY A 222 -23.04 -23.50 -23.29
N GLN A 223 -23.66 -22.73 -22.38
CA GLN A 223 -24.70 -21.75 -22.71
C GLN A 223 -24.35 -20.36 -22.19
N GLU A 224 -24.87 -19.33 -22.84
CA GLU A 224 -24.79 -17.97 -22.32
C GLU A 224 -25.65 -17.83 -21.05
N ILE A 225 -25.13 -17.11 -20.06
CA ILE A 225 -25.81 -16.85 -18.79
C ILE A 225 -25.78 -15.37 -18.45
N THR A 226 -26.81 -14.90 -17.75
CA THR A 226 -26.87 -13.55 -17.18
C THR A 226 -27.19 -13.66 -15.69
N THR A 227 -26.35 -13.04 -14.87
CA THR A 227 -26.44 -13.08 -13.41
C THR A 227 -26.47 -11.68 -12.82
N ARG A 228 -27.14 -11.54 -11.69
CA ARG A 228 -26.96 -10.41 -10.76
C ARG A 228 -26.16 -10.86 -9.56
N VAL A 229 -25.59 -9.89 -8.85
CA VAL A 229 -24.80 -10.15 -7.64
C VAL A 229 -25.33 -9.30 -6.49
N GLY A 230 -25.77 -9.97 -5.43
CA GLY A 230 -26.04 -9.35 -4.14
C GLY A 230 -24.80 -9.35 -3.25
N HIS A 231 -24.74 -8.44 -2.28
CA HIS A 231 -23.70 -8.45 -1.26
C HIS A 231 -24.35 -8.66 0.09
N ARG A 232 -23.84 -9.63 0.85
CA ARG A 232 -24.20 -9.81 2.25
C ARG A 232 -22.97 -9.54 3.10
N ILE A 233 -23.06 -8.54 3.97
CA ILE A 233 -22.02 -8.19 4.92
C ILE A 233 -22.47 -8.65 6.30
N ALA A 234 -21.71 -9.55 6.90
CA ALA A 234 -21.94 -10.04 8.26
C ALA A 234 -20.82 -9.56 9.20
N PRO A 235 -21.12 -9.31 10.48
CA PRO A 235 -22.46 -9.36 11.07
C PRO A 235 -23.31 -8.15 10.63
N ASP A 236 -24.62 -8.37 10.44
CA ASP A 236 -25.54 -7.34 9.94
C ASP A 236 -25.55 -6.08 10.84
N ALA A 237 -25.37 -6.27 12.15
CA ALA A 237 -25.29 -5.20 13.13
C ALA A 237 -24.11 -4.22 12.90
N ASP A 238 -23.08 -4.66 12.16
CA ASP A 238 -21.87 -3.89 11.90
C ASP A 238 -21.71 -3.51 10.43
N ALA A 239 -22.59 -3.99 9.55
CA ALA A 239 -22.47 -3.82 8.11
C ALA A 239 -22.28 -2.35 7.67
N ASN A 240 -22.87 -1.41 8.41
CA ASN A 240 -22.78 0.03 8.12
C ASN A 240 -21.38 0.62 8.33
N PHE A 241 -20.46 -0.09 8.98
CA PHE A 241 -19.07 0.34 9.15
C PHE A 241 -18.15 -0.09 7.99
N LEU A 242 -18.66 -0.91 7.07
CA LEU A 242 -17.92 -1.34 5.87
C LEU A 242 -18.63 -0.81 4.62
N ALA A 243 -18.17 0.32 4.11
CA ALA A 243 -18.74 0.97 2.95
C ALA A 243 -18.22 0.33 1.65
N LEU A 244 -19.13 -0.04 0.74
CA LEU A 244 -18.80 -0.44 -0.62
C LEU A 244 -18.76 0.82 -1.50
N LEU A 245 -17.56 1.28 -1.85
CA LEU A 245 -17.34 2.51 -2.61
C LEU A 245 -17.58 2.32 -4.12
N GLN A 246 -17.11 1.19 -4.66
CA GLN A 246 -17.26 0.86 -6.06
C GLN A 246 -17.62 -0.62 -6.23
N CYS A 247 -18.63 -0.89 -7.05
CA CYS A 247 -19.00 -2.25 -7.42
C CYS A 247 -19.44 -2.34 -8.89
N PRO A 248 -18.58 -2.87 -9.79
CA PRO A 248 -18.95 -3.05 -11.19
C PRO A 248 -20.03 -4.13 -11.39
N LEU A 249 -20.32 -4.93 -10.36
CA LEU A 249 -21.38 -5.94 -10.34
C LEU A 249 -22.75 -5.40 -9.90
N PHE A 250 -22.90 -4.07 -9.78
CA PHE A 250 -24.19 -3.42 -9.56
C PHE A 250 -25.17 -3.67 -10.73
N LEU A 251 -24.64 -3.80 -11.96
CA LEU A 251 -25.41 -4.16 -13.14
C LEU A 251 -25.33 -5.67 -13.41
N PRO A 252 -26.35 -6.27 -14.05
CA PRO A 252 -26.28 -7.66 -14.48
C PRO A 252 -25.08 -7.92 -15.40
N ALA A 253 -24.40 -9.05 -15.18
CA ALA A 253 -23.28 -9.49 -15.98
C ALA A 253 -23.67 -10.69 -16.86
N THR A 254 -23.44 -10.57 -18.16
CA THR A 254 -23.63 -11.67 -19.13
C THR A 254 -22.30 -12.34 -19.44
N PHE A 255 -22.29 -13.67 -19.52
CA PHE A 255 -21.11 -14.48 -19.81
C PHE A 255 -21.40 -15.45 -20.95
N LYS A 256 -20.58 -15.41 -22.00
CA LYS A 256 -20.56 -16.42 -23.06
C LYS A 256 -20.08 -17.78 -22.53
N PRO A 257 -20.34 -18.88 -23.24
CA PRO A 257 -19.79 -20.20 -22.87
C PRO A 257 -18.27 -20.14 -22.70
N GLY A 258 -17.76 -20.59 -21.55
CA GLY A 258 -16.32 -20.59 -21.24
C GLY A 258 -15.72 -19.24 -20.86
N GLU A 259 -16.46 -18.13 -20.97
CA GLU A 259 -15.95 -16.78 -20.72
C GLU A 259 -15.58 -16.59 -19.25
N THR A 260 -14.45 -15.90 -19.02
CA THR A 260 -13.99 -15.45 -17.71
C THR A 260 -14.03 -13.93 -17.67
N LYS A 261 -14.59 -13.36 -16.60
CA LYS A 261 -14.55 -11.92 -16.33
C LYS A 261 -14.01 -11.66 -14.94
N GLU A 262 -13.36 -10.52 -14.80
CA GLU A 262 -12.84 -10.02 -13.53
C GLU A 262 -13.56 -8.73 -13.15
N PHE A 263 -13.88 -8.62 -11.88
CA PHE A 263 -14.62 -7.50 -11.30
C PHE A 263 -13.90 -7.03 -10.06
N VAL A 264 -13.52 -5.75 -10.01
CA VAL A 264 -12.83 -5.17 -8.85
C VAL A 264 -13.82 -4.37 -8.04
N SER A 265 -14.04 -4.76 -6.79
CA SER A 265 -14.79 -3.97 -5.80
C SER A 265 -13.85 -3.21 -4.90
N GLU A 266 -14.21 -1.99 -4.53
CA GLU A 266 -13.49 -1.17 -3.56
C GLU A 266 -14.34 -0.92 -2.32
N TYR A 267 -13.75 -1.15 -1.15
CA TYR A 267 -14.36 -0.96 0.15
C TYR A 267 -13.58 0.07 0.98
N LEU A 268 -14.27 0.68 1.94
CA LEU A 268 -13.70 1.52 2.99
C LEU A 268 -14.21 1.04 4.35
N LEU A 269 -13.29 0.70 5.25
CA LEU A 269 -13.61 0.52 6.65
C LEU A 269 -13.70 1.91 7.29
N LEU A 270 -14.86 2.29 7.82
CA LEU A 270 -15.07 3.67 8.28
C LEU A 270 -14.20 4.02 9.48
N LYS A 271 -13.75 5.28 9.56
CA LYS A 271 -12.83 5.77 10.61
C LYS A 271 -13.42 5.70 12.02
N ASP A 272 -14.75 5.79 12.13
CA ASP A 272 -15.52 5.73 13.38
C ASP A 272 -15.94 4.30 13.76
N THR A 273 -15.39 3.28 13.09
CA THR A 273 -15.62 1.88 13.45
C THR A 273 -15.25 1.64 14.92
N PRO A 274 -16.20 1.21 15.77
CA PRO A 274 -15.96 1.07 17.19
C PRO A 274 -15.16 -0.21 17.50
N ASP A 275 -14.40 -0.20 18.61
CA ASP A 275 -13.55 -1.32 19.05
C ASP A 275 -14.27 -2.67 19.20
N ARG A 276 -15.61 -2.65 19.33
CA ARG A 276 -16.43 -3.87 19.40
C ARG A 276 -16.45 -4.65 18.07
N VAL A 277 -16.19 -4.00 16.94
CA VAL A 277 -16.15 -4.64 15.62
C VAL A 277 -14.82 -5.39 15.50
N LYS A 278 -14.91 -6.71 15.32
CA LYS A 278 -13.74 -7.60 15.32
C LYS A 278 -13.48 -8.31 14.01
N ALA A 279 -14.48 -8.41 13.14
CA ALA A 279 -14.33 -9.04 11.82
C ALA A 279 -15.52 -8.71 10.93
N PHE A 280 -15.33 -8.82 9.62
CA PHE A 280 -16.38 -8.83 8.62
C PHE A 280 -16.31 -10.09 7.76
N ARG A 281 -17.47 -10.51 7.25
CA ARG A 281 -17.58 -11.45 6.14
C ARG A 281 -18.43 -10.84 5.04
N VAL A 282 -17.89 -10.76 3.85
CA VAL A 282 -18.57 -10.30 2.64
C VAL A 282 -18.82 -11.51 1.76
N THR A 283 -20.09 -11.82 1.51
CA THR A 283 -20.50 -12.87 0.56
C THR A 283 -21.12 -12.24 -0.68
N TYR A 284 -20.52 -12.51 -1.84
CA TYR A 284 -21.06 -12.17 -3.15
C TYR A 284 -22.04 -13.25 -3.60
N GLU A 285 -23.33 -12.93 -3.64
CA GLU A 285 -24.39 -13.87 -3.98
C GLU A 285 -24.76 -13.76 -5.45
N PHE A 286 -24.30 -14.72 -6.26
CA PHE A 286 -24.65 -14.81 -7.67
C PHE A 286 -26.02 -15.47 -7.82
N ALA A 287 -26.94 -14.77 -8.46
CA ALA A 287 -28.28 -15.25 -8.76
C ALA A 287 -28.68 -14.91 -10.19
N ASN A 288 -29.21 -15.90 -10.91
CA ASN A 288 -29.75 -15.68 -12.26
C ASN A 288 -30.90 -14.66 -12.24
N ASP A 289 -30.95 -13.80 -13.27
CA ASP A 289 -31.98 -12.76 -13.43
C ASP A 289 -33.36 -13.32 -13.84
N ARG A 290 -33.52 -14.64 -13.89
CA ARG A 290 -34.80 -15.29 -14.17
C ARG A 290 -35.60 -15.49 -12.88
N ARG A 291 -36.28 -14.44 -12.44
CA ARG A 291 -37.59 -14.54 -11.78
C ARG A 291 -38.55 -13.54 -12.40
#